data_AF-A0A829CBK1-F1
#
_entry.id   AF-A0A829CBK1-F1
#
_cell.length_a   1.000
_cell.length_b   1.000
_cell.length_c   1.000
_cell.angle_alpha   90.00
_cell.angle_beta   90.00
_cell.angle_gamma   90.00
#
_symmetry.space_group_name_H-M   'P 1'
#
loop_
_entity.id
_entity.type
_entity.pdbx_description
1 polymer ?
#
loop_
_entity_poly.entity_id
_entity_poly.type
_entity_poly.pdbx_seq_one_letter_code
_entity_poly.pdbx_strand_id
1 'polypeptide(L)'
;MGGDAYRTDPLDDQWELYDLTADPIEAYNRWTDPQLHELRQHLRMLLKQQRAVSVPERNQPWPYAHRLPPSGASNGLVRRVLGRFVR
;
A
#
# COMPACT_ATOMS: atom_id res chain seq x y z
N MET A 1 16.88 -25.35 -4.47
CA MET A 1 15.92 -25.03 -3.39
C MET A 1 16.01 -23.53 -3.15
N GLY A 2 15.20 -22.72 -3.84
CA GLY A 2 15.12 -21.29 -3.63
C GLY A 2 13.65 -20.91 -3.78
N GLY A 3 12.97 -20.66 -2.66
CA GLY A 3 11.59 -20.17 -2.69
C GLY A 3 11.53 -18.71 -3.11
N ASP A 4 10.32 -18.17 -3.24
CA ASP A 4 10.09 -16.78 -3.58
C ASP A 4 10.81 -15.85 -2.60
N ALA A 5 11.85 -15.15 -3.06
CA ALA A 5 12.57 -14.17 -2.30
C ALA A 5 11.88 -12.81 -2.45
N TYR A 6 11.20 -12.37 -1.40
CA TYR A 6 10.60 -11.05 -1.33
C TYR A 6 11.63 -10.04 -0.80
N ARG A 7 11.63 -8.83 -1.35
CA ARG A 7 12.46 -7.73 -0.81
C ARG A 7 11.89 -7.26 0.52
N THR A 8 12.75 -7.20 1.54
CA THR A 8 12.47 -6.56 2.83
C THR A 8 12.92 -5.10 2.87
N ASP A 9 13.88 -4.75 2.01
CA ASP A 9 14.44 -3.40 1.97
C ASP A 9 13.66 -2.51 0.99
N PRO A 10 13.44 -1.22 1.36
CA PRO A 10 12.84 -0.26 0.45
C PRO A 10 13.75 -0.03 -0.77
N LEU A 11 13.13 0.19 -1.92
CA LEU A 11 13.85 0.59 -3.12
C LEU A 11 14.16 2.08 -3.09
N ASP A 12 15.34 2.44 -3.58
CA ASP A 12 15.69 3.82 -3.83
C ASP A 12 14.78 4.42 -4.91
N ASP A 13 14.50 5.72 -4.78
CA ASP A 13 13.71 6.44 -5.77
C ASP A 13 14.47 6.53 -7.11
N GLN A 14 13.86 6.02 -8.18
CA GLN A 14 14.36 6.12 -9.55
C GLN A 14 13.61 7.25 -10.28
N TRP A 15 13.93 8.48 -9.93
CA TRP A 15 13.28 9.67 -10.51
C TRP A 15 13.63 9.84 -11.99
N GLU A 16 12.67 10.36 -12.74
CA GLU A 16 12.83 10.76 -14.14
C GLU A 16 12.43 12.24 -14.31
N LEU A 17 13.02 12.92 -15.28
CA LEU A 17 12.72 14.32 -15.58
C LEU A 17 12.63 14.55 -17.08
N TYR A 18 11.49 15.08 -17.53
CA TYR A 18 11.21 15.36 -18.94
C TYR A 18 10.85 16.83 -19.14
N ASP A 19 11.32 17.40 -20.25
CA ASP A 19 10.87 18.71 -20.72
C ASP A 19 9.72 18.49 -21.71
N LEU A 20 8.49 18.59 -21.22
CA LEU A 20 7.30 18.33 -22.05
C LEU A 20 7.09 19.36 -23.17
N THR A 21 7.78 20.50 -23.13
CA THR A 21 7.72 21.51 -24.20
C THR A 21 8.57 21.08 -25.39
N ALA A 22 9.75 20.55 -25.12
CA ALA A 22 10.69 20.08 -26.14
C ALA A 22 10.50 18.60 -26.51
N ASP A 23 10.00 17.79 -25.57
CA ASP A 23 9.83 16.34 -25.67
C ASP A 23 8.45 15.91 -25.11
N PRO A 24 7.37 16.12 -25.88
CA PRO A 24 6.01 15.81 -25.44
C PRO A 24 5.70 14.30 -25.36
N ILE A 25 6.60 13.45 -25.87
CA ILE A 25 6.46 11.99 -25.84
C ILE A 25 7.33 11.34 -24.76
N GLU A 26 8.02 12.13 -23.93
CA GLU A 26 8.83 11.66 -22.80
C GLU A 26 9.93 10.66 -23.22
N ALA A 27 10.52 10.87 -24.40
CA ALA A 27 11.54 9.97 -24.94
C ALA A 27 12.91 10.15 -24.29
N TYR A 28 13.22 11.33 -23.76
CA TYR A 28 14.55 11.68 -23.27
C TYR A 28 14.56 12.06 -21.78
N ASN A 29 14.99 11.12 -20.95
CA ASN A 29 15.14 11.34 -19.51
C ASN A 29 16.37 12.21 -19.20
N ARG A 30 16.12 13.38 -18.60
CA ARG A 30 17.13 14.38 -18.20
C ARG A 30 17.50 14.33 -16.72
N TRP A 31 17.09 13.28 -15.99
CA TRP A 31 17.34 13.19 -14.56
C TRP A 31 18.82 13.31 -14.19
N THR A 32 19.72 12.75 -15.00
CA THR A 32 21.16 12.74 -14.72
C THR A 32 21.86 14.04 -15.13
N ASP A 33 21.15 14.99 -15.73
CA ASP A 33 21.73 16.26 -16.17
C ASP A 33 22.21 17.09 -14.94
N PRO A 34 23.52 17.41 -14.87
CA PRO A 34 24.06 18.21 -13.77
C PRO A 34 23.54 19.65 -13.78
N GLN A 35 23.19 20.21 -14.94
CA GLN A 35 22.71 21.59 -15.06
C GLN A 35 21.31 21.77 -14.46
N LEU A 36 20.54 20.69 -14.34
CA LEU A 36 19.18 20.69 -13.79
C LEU A 36 19.15 20.36 -12.29
N HIS A 37 20.28 20.41 -11.59
CA HIS A 37 20.31 20.08 -10.16
C HIS A 37 19.38 20.97 -9.32
N GLU A 38 19.44 22.28 -9.49
CA GLU A 38 18.60 23.23 -8.73
C GLU A 38 17.11 23.05 -9.05
N LEU A 39 16.77 22.82 -10.33
CA LEU A 39 15.40 22.51 -10.74
C LEU A 39 14.88 21.25 -10.06
N ARG A 40 15.68 20.17 -10.03
CA ARG A 40 15.32 18.93 -9.32
C ARG A 40 15.12 19.16 -7.82
N GLN A 41 15.97 19.96 -7.17
CA GLN A 41 15.78 20.31 -5.76
C GLN A 41 14.46 21.06 -5.53
N HIS A 42 14.16 22.03 -6.40
CA HIS A 42 12.92 22.79 -6.34
C HIS A 42 11.68 21.90 -6.50
N LEU A 43 11.66 21.04 -7.53
CA LEU A 43 10.54 20.12 -7.77
C LEU A 43 10.34 19.13 -6.62
N ARG A 44 11.41 18.58 -6.04
CA ARG A 44 11.32 17.70 -4.86
C ARG A 44 10.78 18.43 -3.63
N MET A 45 11.13 19.70 -3.45
CA MET A 45 10.57 20.54 -2.40
C MET A 45 9.06 20.71 -2.59
N LEU A 46 8.62 21.06 -3.81
CA LEU A 46 7.20 21.20 -4.15
C LEU A 46 6.43 19.90 -3.92
N LEU A 47 6.98 18.76 -4.35
CA LEU A 47 6.38 17.45 -4.11
C LEU A 47 6.22 17.14 -2.62
N LYS A 48 7.23 17.47 -1.80
CA LYS A 48 7.16 17.28 -0.34
C LYS A 48 6.08 18.15 0.29
N GLN A 49 5.97 19.41 -0.14
CA GLN A 49 4.92 20.33 0.33
C GLN A 49 3.54 19.83 -0.09
N GLN A 50 3.36 19.45 -1.36
CA GLN A 50 2.10 18.94 -1.87
C GLN A 50 1.69 17.65 -1.17
N ARG A 51 2.64 16.74 -0.90
CA ARG A 51 2.40 15.52 -0.12
C ARG A 51 1.89 15.85 1.28
N ALA A 52 2.47 16.82 1.96
CA ALA A 52 2.06 17.20 3.32
C ALA A 52 0.61 17.72 3.37
N VAL A 53 0.13 18.38 2.31
CA VAL A 53 -1.25 18.89 2.25
C VAL A 53 -2.24 17.90 1.65
N SER A 54 -1.78 17.01 0.77
CA SER A 54 -2.65 16.11 0.00
C SER A 54 -2.84 14.75 0.66
N VAL A 55 -1.89 14.31 1.49
CA VAL A 55 -2.01 13.07 2.25
C VAL A 55 -2.76 13.42 3.52
N PRO A 56 -4.04 13.04 3.65
CA PRO A 56 -4.75 13.20 4.91
C PRO A 56 -4.04 12.33 5.96
N GLU A 57 -4.24 12.63 7.24
CA GLU A 57 -3.86 11.73 8.34
C GLU A 57 -4.67 10.42 8.30
N ARG A 58 -4.59 9.59 7.25
CA ARG A 58 -5.27 8.29 7.25
C ARG A 58 -4.39 7.23 7.87
N ASN A 59 -4.60 7.12 9.17
CA ASN A 59 -4.55 5.85 9.88
C ASN A 59 -5.81 5.66 10.76
N GLN A 60 -7.01 6.06 10.28
CA GLN A 60 -8.21 5.38 10.79
C GLN A 60 -8.14 3.95 10.25
N PRO A 61 -7.97 2.94 11.12
CA PRO A 61 -7.88 1.56 10.70
C PRO A 61 -9.09 1.21 9.85
N TRP A 62 -8.88 0.39 8.83
CA TRP A 62 -10.00 -0.11 8.05
C TRP A 62 -11.03 -0.76 8.99
N PRO A 63 -12.35 -0.59 8.75
CA PRO A 63 -13.43 -1.07 9.62
C PRO A 63 -13.59 -2.61 9.66
N TYR A 64 -12.53 -3.33 9.35
CA TYR A 64 -12.28 -4.73 9.65
C TYR A 64 -11.06 -4.74 10.58
N ALA A 65 -11.20 -4.37 11.86
CA ALA A 65 -12.10 -4.95 12.86
C ALA A 65 -11.96 -6.47 12.90
N HIS A 66 -11.74 -7.02 14.10
CA HIS A 66 -11.47 -8.43 14.35
C HIS A 66 -12.26 -9.36 13.41
N ARG A 67 -11.56 -10.14 12.59
CA ARG A 67 -12.17 -11.29 11.92
C ARG A 67 -12.55 -12.30 13.00
N LEU A 68 -13.82 -12.27 13.42
CA LEU A 68 -14.40 -13.37 14.16
C LEU A 68 -14.49 -14.56 13.19
N PRO A 69 -13.94 -15.74 13.54
CA PRO A 69 -14.18 -16.94 12.75
C PRO A 69 -15.70 -17.17 12.66
N PRO A 70 -16.23 -17.69 11.53
CA PRO A 70 -17.64 -18.03 11.46
C PRO A 70 -17.96 -18.93 12.65
N SER A 71 -18.92 -18.52 13.49
CA SER A 71 -19.48 -19.35 14.55
C SER A 71 -20.29 -20.47 13.89
N GLY A 72 -19.58 -21.39 13.24
CA GLY A 72 -20.09 -22.61 12.67
C GLY A 72 -20.36 -23.58 13.80
N ALA A 73 -21.54 -23.42 14.41
CA ALA A 73 -22.32 -24.49 15.01
C ALA A 73 -21.60 -25.43 15.99
N SER A 74 -21.25 -24.91 17.17
CA SER A 74 -21.39 -25.70 18.40
C SER A 74 -22.89 -25.85 18.75
N ASN A 75 -23.70 -26.40 17.84
CA ASN A 75 -25.10 -26.69 18.11
C ASN A 75 -25.53 -28.06 17.59
N GLY A 76 -24.57 -29.00 17.51
CA GLY A 76 -24.80 -30.40 17.12
C GLY A 76 -24.79 -31.41 18.29
N LEU A 77 -24.38 -31.02 19.51
CA LEU A 77 -24.19 -31.98 20.60
C LEU A 77 -25.26 -31.92 21.71
N VAL A 78 -26.01 -30.83 21.87
CA VAL A 78 -27.01 -30.74 22.96
C VAL A 78 -28.37 -31.37 22.59
N ARG A 79 -28.66 -31.63 21.30
CA ARG A 79 -29.90 -32.30 20.86
C ARG A 79 -29.81 -33.83 20.76
N ARG A 80 -28.76 -34.48 21.28
CA ARG A 80 -28.62 -35.95 21.23
C ARG A 80 -28.77 -36.66 22.59
N VAL A 81 -29.04 -35.95 23.69
CA VAL A 81 -29.21 -36.59 25.02
C VAL A 81 -30.60 -36.42 25.64
N LEU A 82 -31.43 -35.44 25.22
CA LEU A 82 -32.82 -35.29 25.71
C LEU A 82 -33.86 -36.03 24.85
N GLY A 83 -33.60 -37.30 24.52
CA GLY A 83 -34.52 -38.17 23.76
C GLY A 83 -34.82 -39.52 24.42
N ARG A 84 -34.39 -39.71 25.67
CA ARG A 84 -34.58 -40.98 26.38
C ARG A 84 -34.70 -40.69 27.86
N PHE A 85 -35.89 -40.32 28.31
CA PHE A 85 -36.50 -40.60 29.63
C PHE A 85 -37.79 -39.78 29.76
N VAL A 86 -38.84 -40.23 29.05
CA VAL A 86 -40.24 -39.99 29.42
C VAL A 86 -40.93 -41.34 29.36
N ARG A 87 -40.98 -42.04 30.49
CA ARG A 87 -42.16 -42.58 31.16
C ARG A 87 -41.73 -43.43 32.34
#